data_AF-U2EDL6-F1
#
_entry.id   AF-U2EDL6-F1
#
_cell.length_a   1.000
_cell.length_b   1.000
_cell.length_c   1.000
_cell.angle_alpha   90.00
_cell.angle_beta   90.00
_cell.angle_gamma   90.00
#
_symmetry.space_group_name_H-M   'P 1'
#
loop_
_entity.id
_entity.type
_entity.pdbx_description
1 polymer ?
#
loop_
_entity_poly.entity_id
_entity_poly.type
_entity_poly.pdbx_seq_one_letter_code
_entity_poly.pdbx_strand_id
1 'polypeptide(L)' 'MKNNVISERVVFMSLSKIEKNCPICGKDNNCKHGQGSCWCENVKVSKRVLDMVPEDKKGKACICRDCIEKYN' A
#
# COMPACT_ATOMS: atom_id res chain seq x y z
N MET A 1 42.69 -19.80 6.54
CA MET A 1 41.62 -20.70 6.06
C MET A 1 40.82 -21.21 7.24
N LYS A 2 39.75 -20.49 7.62
CA LYS A 2 38.64 -21.05 8.42
C LYS A 2 37.38 -20.37 7.89
N ASN A 3 36.68 -21.11 7.04
CA ASN A 3 35.42 -20.74 6.45
C ASN A 3 34.31 -20.83 7.50
N ASN A 4 33.23 -20.09 7.22
CA ASN A 4 31.90 -20.22 7.81
C ASN A 4 31.59 -19.31 9.01
N VAL A 5 31.58 -18.00 8.76
CA VAL A 5 30.66 -17.07 9.40
C VAL A 5 29.53 -16.77 8.41
N ILE A 6 28.45 -17.54 8.47
CA ILE A 6 27.19 -17.16 7.82
C ILE A 6 26.60 -16.02 8.66
N SER A 7 26.99 -14.81 8.29
CA SER A 7 26.47 -13.56 8.85
C SER A 7 24.98 -13.46 8.50
N GLU A 8 24.16 -13.22 9.52
CA GLU A 8 22.71 -13.00 9.50
C GLU A 8 22.27 -11.75 8.70
N ARG A 9 22.74 -11.60 7.46
CA ARG A 9 22.59 -10.38 6.63
C ARG A 9 21.99 -10.62 5.24
N VAL A 10 21.30 -11.74 5.02
CA VAL A 10 20.64 -12.02 3.72
C VAL A 10 19.12 -12.16 3.76
N VAL A 11 18.47 -11.95 4.92
CA VAL A 11 17.00 -11.84 5.00
C VAL A 11 16.55 -10.37 4.88
N PHE A 12 17.17 -9.60 3.98
CA PHE A 12 16.91 -8.16 3.79
C PHE A 12 16.24 -7.81 2.46
N MET A 13 15.46 -8.74 1.91
CA MET A 13 14.55 -8.44 0.80
C MET A 13 13.16 -8.90 1.18
N SER A 14 12.54 -8.18 2.12
CA SER A 14 11.09 -8.22 2.28
C SER A 14 10.48 -7.78 0.96
N LEU A 15 10.01 -8.75 0.17
CA LEU A 15 9.00 -8.54 -0.86
C LEU A 15 8.00 -7.52 -0.32
N SER A 16 7.85 -6.39 -1.01
CA SER A 16 7.01 -5.28 -0.58
C SER A 16 5.60 -5.80 -0.29
N LYS A 17 5.29 -6.03 0.98
CA LYS A 17 3.97 -6.48 1.41
C LYS A 17 2.98 -5.41 0.96
N ILE A 18 2.04 -5.77 0.09
CA ILE A 18 0.95 -4.87 -0.31
C ILE A 18 0.20 -4.47 0.95
N GLU A 19 0.21 -3.18 1.28
CA GLU A 19 -0.55 -2.66 2.41
C GLU A 19 -2.05 -2.86 2.12
N LYS A 20 -2.73 -3.62 2.98
CA LYS A 20 -4.15 -3.96 2.81
C LYS A 20 -5.06 -3.01 3.58
N ASN A 21 -4.50 -2.17 4.45
CA ASN A 21 -5.26 -1.18 5.19
C ASN A 21 -5.30 0.16 4.45
N CYS A 22 -6.46 0.80 4.46
CA CYS A 22 -6.68 2.15 3.98
C CYS A 22 -5.91 3.12 4.89
N PRO A 23 -5.04 3.98 4.33
CA PRO A 23 -4.22 4.89 5.14
C PRO A 23 -5.03 6.01 5.81
N ILE A 24 -6.29 6.23 5.39
CA ILE A 24 -7.15 7.28 5.95
C ILE A 24 -8.00 6.78 7.12
N CYS A 25 -8.54 5.56 7.03
CA CYS A 25 -9.49 5.04 8.02
C CYS A 25 -9.06 3.75 8.72
N GLY A 26 -7.94 3.13 8.32
CA GLY A 26 -7.41 1.90 8.90
C GLY A 26 -8.17 0.62 8.52
N LYS A 27 -9.35 0.70 7.89
CA LYS A 27 -10.11 -0.46 7.40
C LYS A 27 -9.48 -1.08 6.16
N ASP A 28 -9.94 -2.25 5.72
CA ASP A 28 -9.48 -2.89 4.49
C ASP A 28 -9.67 -1.97 3.26
N ASN A 29 -8.64 -1.83 2.42
CA ASN A 29 -8.68 -0.99 1.23
C ASN A 29 -9.32 -1.67 0.00
N ASN A 30 -9.60 -2.97 0.10
CA ASN A 30 -10.16 -3.83 -0.93
C ASN A 30 -9.39 -3.77 -2.25
N CYS A 31 -8.08 -3.54 -2.18
CA CYS A 31 -7.21 -3.51 -3.35
C CYS A 31 -7.02 -4.92 -3.93
N LYS A 32 -7.39 -5.04 -5.21
CA LYS A 32 -7.23 -6.24 -6.03
C LYS A 32 -6.12 -6.10 -7.09
N HIS A 33 -5.22 -5.12 -6.93
CA HIS A 33 -4.08 -4.99 -7.84
C HIS A 33 -3.29 -6.30 -7.92
N GLY A 34 -3.00 -6.75 -9.14
CA GLY A 34 -2.36 -8.04 -9.41
C GLY A 34 -3.28 -9.27 -9.32
N GLN A 35 -4.58 -9.09 -9.04
CA GLN A 35 -5.58 -10.17 -8.97
C GLN A 35 -6.68 -10.03 -10.04
N GLY A 36 -6.40 -9.26 -11.11
CA GLY A 36 -7.38 -8.88 -12.13
C GLY A 36 -7.74 -7.40 -12.01
N SER A 37 -9.00 -7.06 -12.28
CA SER A 37 -9.46 -5.68 -12.22
C SER A 37 -9.74 -5.22 -10.79
N CYS A 38 -9.34 -3.98 -10.48
CA CYS A 38 -9.67 -3.30 -9.25
C CYS A 38 -10.77 -2.27 -9.48
N TRP A 39 -11.68 -2.11 -8.50
CA TRP A 39 -12.76 -1.13 -8.58
C TRP A 39 -12.27 0.31 -8.77
N CYS A 40 -11.02 0.61 -8.37
CA CYS A 40 -10.45 1.95 -8.41
C CYS A 40 -9.84 2.33 -9.76
N GLU A 41 -9.76 1.43 -10.74
CA GLU A 41 -9.06 1.67 -12.03
C GLU A 41 -9.53 2.90 -12.79
N ASN A 42 -10.82 3.23 -12.66
CA ASN A 42 -11.45 4.34 -13.38
C ASN A 42 -11.89 5.48 -12.44
N VAL A 43 -11.40 5.48 -11.20
CA VAL A 43 -11.78 6.48 -10.20
C VAL A 43 -10.80 7.65 -10.24
N LYS A 44 -11.31 8.86 -10.49
CA LYS A 44 -10.53 10.09 -10.32
C LYS A 44 -10.49 10.44 -8.84
N VAL A 45 -9.30 10.50 -8.26
CA VAL A 45 -9.08 10.88 -6.86
C VAL A 45 -8.62 12.34 -6.82
N SER A 46 -9.33 13.18 -6.08
CA SER A 46 -9.04 14.60 -5.94
C SER A 46 -7.77 14.81 -5.12
N LYS A 47 -7.06 15.91 -5.41
CA LYS A 47 -5.82 16.25 -4.71
C LYS A 47 -6.03 16.31 -3.19
N ARG A 48 -7.18 16.81 -2.75
CA ARG A 48 -7.55 16.86 -1.33
C ARG A 48 -7.49 15.47 -0.67
N VAL A 49 -8.00 14.44 -1.33
CA VAL A 49 -7.98 13.05 -0.82
C VAL A 49 -6.56 12.49 -0.79
N LEU A 50 -5.75 12.79 -1.81
CA LEU A 50 -4.34 12.38 -1.85
C LEU A 50 -3.51 13.04 -0.74
N ASP A 51 -3.82 14.30 -0.41
CA ASP A 51 -3.13 15.06 0.64
C ASP A 51 -3.46 14.55 2.06
N MET A 52 -4.54 13.78 2.23
CA MET A 52 -4.87 13.10 3.50
C MET A 52 -4.04 11.84 3.75
N VAL A 53 -3.31 11.33 2.76
CA VAL A 53 -2.49 10.12 2.90
C VAL A 53 -1.17 10.48 3.61
N PRO A 54 -0.79 9.78 4.69
CA PRO A 54 0.53 9.95 5.32
C PRO A 54 1.68 9.73 4.32
N GLU A 55 2.74 10.55 4.43
CA GLU A 55 3.87 10.54 3.48
C GLU A 55 4.52 9.15 3.32
N ASP A 56 4.64 8.39 4.40
CA ASP A 56 5.22 7.05 4.37
C ASP A 56 4.36 6.01 3.64
N LYS A 57 3.06 6.31 3.45
CA LYS A 57 2.06 5.46 2.79
C LYS A 57 1.72 5.90 1.36
N LYS A 58 2.11 7.12 0.95
CA LYS A 58 1.89 7.60 -0.42
C LYS A 58 2.55 6.66 -1.44
N GLY A 59 1.79 6.27 -2.46
CA GLY A 59 2.23 5.33 -3.50
C GLY A 59 2.42 3.88 -3.04
N LYS A 60 2.14 3.56 -1.76
CA LYS A 60 2.35 2.22 -1.18
C LYS A 60 1.07 1.54 -0.70
N ALA A 61 0.06 2.33 -0.32
CA ALA A 61 -1.23 1.85 0.17
C ALA A 61 -2.38 2.44 -0.64
N CYS A 62 -3.37 1.60 -0.97
CA CYS A 62 -4.58 2.06 -1.65
C CYS A 62 -5.57 2.69 -0.66
N ILE A 63 -6.32 3.69 -1.12
CA ILE A 63 -7.42 4.31 -0.39
C ILE A 63 -8.70 3.50 -0.64
N CYS A 64 -9.46 3.17 0.41
CA CYS A 64 -10.71 2.43 0.24
C CYS A 64 -11.79 3.27 -0.47
N ARG A 65 -12.74 2.59 -1.10
CA ARG A 65 -13.87 3.19 -1.81
C ARG A 65 -14.62 4.20 -0.93
N ASP A 66 -14.98 3.80 0.29
CA ASP A 66 -15.71 4.64 1.23
C ASP A 66 -14.98 5.97 1.52
N CYS A 67 -13.65 5.95 1.64
CA CYS A 67 -12.88 7.16 1.90
C CYS A 67 -12.79 8.05 0.67
N ILE A 68 -12.69 7.47 -0.53
CA ILE A 68 -12.76 8.27 -1.76
C ILE A 68 -14.15 8.89 -1.84
N GLU A 69 -15.24 8.10 -1.83
CA GLU A 69 -16.61 8.62 -1.94
C GLU A 69 -16.96 9.68 -0.88
N LYS A 70 -16.44 9.54 0.35
CA LYS A 70 -16.68 10.50 1.43
C LYS A 70 -15.96 11.85 1.25
N TYR A 71 -14.78 11.85 0.63
CA TYR A 71 -13.88 13.00 0.69
C TYR A 71 -13.48 13.60 -0.66
N ASN A 72 -13.85 12.95 -1.77
CA ASN A 72 -13.47 13.34 -3.13
C ASN A 72 -13.99 14.71 -3.53
#